data_AF-A0AB39S5B8-F1
#
_entry.id   AF-A0AB39S5B8-F1
#
_cell.length_a   1.000
_cell.length_b   1.000
_cell.length_c   1.000
_cell.angle_alpha   90.00
_cell.angle_beta   90.00
_cell.angle_gamma   90.00
#
_symmetry.space_group_name_H-M   'P 1'
#
loop_
_entity.id
_entity.type
_entity.pdbx_description
1 polymer ?
#
loop_
_entity_poly.entity_id
_entity_poly.type
_entity_poly.pdbx_seq_one_letter_code
_entity_poly.pdbx_strand_id
1 'polypeptide(L)'
;MSGLARKRGFRWALAATAAGVVVGMTGCQPMDTGAAVKPSGGTPSHGATAGTGSVGSAGQPAGPGGACVFVKPDGAQKFGHTGWGFRITGTDRWEYGAVENPGNGLYTPPGGDIGAWHAEGSYAQMLSDMSRDAHYPGKSTHPYSRYRCTSSSTSDVNGARAMIRTVESRGFLVGIDPETGDLGSRDCLDATYDVLKAYRTRHLTPAYQTEIPNVWVETLVLWTDKALTPR
;
A
#
# COMPACT_ATOMS: atom_id res chain seq x y z
N MET A 1 -5.89 72.78 10.41
CA MET A 1 -4.55 73.05 9.85
C MET A 1 -3.92 71.68 9.60
N SER A 2 -4.22 71.00 8.51
CA SER A 2 -3.65 71.14 7.14
C SER A 2 -2.20 70.62 7.05
N GLY A 3 -1.99 69.57 6.25
CA GLY A 3 -0.66 69.10 5.80
C GLY A 3 -0.58 67.58 5.58
N LEU A 4 -1.17 67.00 4.52
CA LEU A 4 -0.56 66.65 3.22
C LEU A 4 0.43 65.46 3.20
N ALA A 5 -0.14 64.32 2.78
CA ALA A 5 0.35 63.21 1.96
C ALA A 5 1.82 63.13 1.47
N ARG A 6 2.35 61.89 1.47
CA ARG A 6 3.08 61.36 0.29
C ARG A 6 2.91 59.84 0.14
N LYS A 7 2.15 59.45 -0.89
CA LYS A 7 2.19 58.13 -1.53
C LYS A 7 3.50 57.97 -2.31
N ARG A 8 4.12 56.80 -2.26
CA ARG A 8 4.97 56.29 -3.35
C ARG A 8 4.65 54.81 -3.56
N GLY A 9 3.97 54.53 -4.66
CA GLY A 9 3.87 53.18 -5.21
C GLY A 9 5.15 52.80 -5.93
N PHE A 10 5.39 51.50 -6.01
CA PHE A 10 6.27 50.91 -7.00
C PHE A 10 5.44 49.87 -7.76
N ARG A 11 5.29 50.11 -9.07
CA ARG A 11 4.75 49.17 -10.05
C ARG A 11 5.84 48.91 -11.10
N TRP A 12 5.75 47.71 -11.68
CA TRP A 12 6.39 47.20 -12.91
C TRP A 12 7.81 46.64 -12.73
N ALA A 13 8.21 45.52 -13.35
CA ALA A 13 7.74 44.96 -14.62
C ALA A 13 7.90 43.42 -14.71
N LEU A 14 7.06 42.83 -15.57
CA LEU A 14 7.25 41.52 -16.21
C LEU A 14 8.52 41.51 -17.07
N ALA A 15 9.29 40.42 -17.00
CA ALA A 15 10.19 40.01 -18.08
C ALA A 15 10.08 38.48 -18.23
N ALA A 16 9.43 38.06 -19.30
CA ALA A 16 9.44 36.69 -19.78
C ALA A 16 10.71 36.47 -20.60
N THR A 17 11.49 35.45 -20.27
CA THR A 17 12.42 34.80 -21.21
C THR A 17 12.36 33.30 -20.98
N ALA A 18 11.68 32.64 -21.91
CA ALA A 18 11.75 31.20 -22.10
C ALA A 18 13.10 30.84 -22.74
N ALA A 19 13.79 29.87 -22.16
CA ALA A 19 14.82 29.09 -22.84
C ALA A 19 14.67 27.65 -22.32
N GLY A 20 14.00 26.82 -23.12
CA GLY A 20 13.80 25.42 -22.83
C GLY A 20 15.06 24.61 -23.13
N VAL A 21 15.38 23.69 -22.23
CA VAL A 21 15.98 22.40 -22.58
C VAL A 21 15.07 21.35 -21.96
N VAL A 22 14.20 20.78 -22.79
CA VAL A 22 13.39 19.62 -22.44
C VAL A 22 14.35 18.43 -22.33
N VAL A 23 14.68 18.05 -21.11
CA VAL A 23 15.22 16.71 -20.86
C VAL A 23 14.06 15.77 -21.09
N GLY A 24 14.13 15.01 -22.19
CA GLY A 24 13.14 14.01 -22.56
C GLY A 24 13.04 12.95 -21.48
N MET A 25 12.08 13.11 -20.58
CA MET A 25 11.50 11.96 -19.90
C MET A 25 10.73 11.20 -20.98
N THR A 26 11.21 9.99 -21.27
CA THR A 26 10.48 8.98 -22.05
C THR A 26 9.16 8.73 -21.33
N GLY A 27 8.15 9.51 -21.74
CA GLY A 27 6.82 9.49 -21.18
C GLY A 27 6.20 8.11 -21.35
N CYS A 28 5.54 7.68 -20.28
CA CYS A 28 4.66 6.53 -20.24
C CYS A 28 3.72 6.56 -21.46
N GLN A 29 3.86 5.55 -22.32
CA GLN A 29 2.90 5.30 -23.39
C GLN A 29 1.66 4.64 -22.79
N PRO A 30 0.44 5.07 -23.15
CA PRO A 30 -0.78 4.31 -22.86
C PRO A 30 -0.80 3.03 -23.69
N MET A 31 -1.19 1.91 -23.11
CA MET A 31 -1.48 0.66 -23.84
C MET A 31 -2.91 0.20 -23.57
N ASP A 32 -3.53 -0.31 -24.62
CA ASP A 32 -4.95 -0.59 -24.82
C ASP A 32 -5.55 -1.65 -23.88
N THR A 33 -6.77 -1.37 -23.41
CA THR A 33 -7.63 -2.33 -22.70
C THR A 33 -8.40 -3.20 -23.70
N GLY A 34 -7.90 -4.41 -23.95
CA GLY A 34 -8.60 -5.47 -24.69
C GLY A 34 -9.61 -6.22 -23.82
N ALA A 35 -10.80 -6.46 -24.38
CA ALA A 35 -12.00 -6.94 -23.71
C ALA A 35 -12.08 -8.45 -23.42
N ALA A 36 -12.79 -8.74 -22.33
CA ALA A 36 -13.79 -9.79 -22.10
C ALA A 36 -13.53 -11.26 -22.51
N VAL A 37 -13.45 -12.13 -21.50
CA VAL A 37 -13.95 -13.52 -21.56
C VAL A 37 -14.83 -13.81 -20.35
N LYS A 38 -16.03 -14.32 -20.61
CA LYS A 38 -17.08 -14.70 -19.65
C LYS A 38 -16.87 -16.15 -19.19
N PRO A 39 -17.01 -16.48 -17.89
CA PRO A 39 -17.30 -17.85 -17.49
C PRO A 39 -18.74 -18.02 -17.00
N SER A 40 -19.35 -19.06 -17.55
CA SER A 40 -20.64 -19.63 -17.19
C SER A 40 -20.64 -20.25 -15.79
N GLY A 41 -21.83 -20.34 -15.22
CA GLY A 41 -22.09 -20.76 -13.84
C GLY A 41 -21.81 -22.22 -13.52
N GLY A 42 -21.85 -22.49 -12.22
CA GLY A 42 -21.80 -23.81 -11.62
C GLY A 42 -21.88 -23.70 -10.09
N THR A 43 -23.09 -23.81 -9.54
CA THR A 43 -23.32 -24.06 -8.11
C THR A 43 -22.98 -25.52 -7.80
N PRO A 44 -22.36 -25.81 -6.65
CA PRO A 44 -23.03 -26.77 -5.76
C PRO A 44 -22.91 -26.47 -4.26
N SER A 45 -24.09 -26.51 -3.64
CA SER A 45 -24.50 -27.37 -2.51
C SER A 45 -23.73 -27.44 -1.19
N HIS A 46 -24.54 -27.34 -0.15
CA HIS A 46 -24.28 -27.44 1.28
C HIS A 46 -23.59 -28.73 1.72
N GLY A 47 -22.77 -28.60 2.77
CA GLY A 47 -22.30 -29.69 3.62
C GLY A 47 -21.77 -29.12 4.93
N ALA A 48 -22.63 -29.06 5.94
CA ALA A 48 -22.24 -28.72 7.30
C ALA A 48 -21.69 -29.97 8.00
N THR A 49 -20.49 -29.87 8.56
CA THR A 49 -20.08 -30.70 9.70
C THR A 49 -19.10 -29.92 10.57
N ALA A 50 -19.53 -29.67 11.81
CA ALA A 50 -18.74 -29.07 12.86
C ALA A 50 -17.64 -30.02 13.33
N GLY A 51 -16.44 -29.48 13.47
CA GLY A 51 -15.28 -30.11 14.11
C GLY A 51 -14.37 -29.01 14.61
N THR A 52 -14.57 -28.58 15.86
CA THR A 52 -13.76 -27.58 16.56
C THR A 52 -12.38 -28.16 16.88
N GLY A 53 -11.46 -27.96 15.94
CA GLY A 53 -10.03 -27.90 16.17
C GLY A 53 -9.48 -26.95 15.12
N SER A 54 -8.88 -25.83 15.54
CA SER A 54 -8.22 -24.89 14.64
C SER A 54 -7.03 -25.62 13.99
N VAL A 55 -7.31 -26.31 12.88
CA VAL A 55 -6.28 -26.85 12.01
C VAL A 55 -5.58 -25.63 11.44
N GLY A 56 -4.41 -25.29 11.98
CA GLY A 56 -3.60 -24.19 11.47
C GLY A 56 -3.46 -24.37 9.97
N SER A 57 -3.94 -23.40 9.18
CA SER A 57 -3.82 -23.47 7.73
C SER A 57 -2.34 -23.58 7.39
N ALA A 58 -1.97 -24.57 6.58
CA ALA A 58 -0.59 -24.84 6.24
C ALA A 58 0.11 -23.55 5.78
N GLY A 59 1.10 -23.12 6.54
CA GLY A 59 1.87 -21.93 6.24
C GLY A 59 1.41 -20.61 6.86
N GLN A 60 0.34 -20.60 7.64
CA GLN A 60 -0.02 -19.49 8.51
C GLN A 60 1.01 -19.34 9.65
N PRO A 61 1.36 -18.11 10.07
CA PRO A 61 2.17 -17.91 11.27
C PRO A 61 1.56 -18.55 12.52
N ALA A 62 2.39 -19.26 13.28
CA ALA A 62 1.99 -19.88 14.54
C ALA A 62 1.84 -18.85 15.67
N GLY A 63 1.04 -19.16 16.69
CA GLY A 63 0.88 -18.32 17.89
C GLY A 63 -0.29 -17.33 17.81
N PRO A 64 -0.45 -16.48 18.85
CA PRO A 64 -1.62 -15.62 19.03
C PRO A 64 -1.68 -14.45 18.03
N GLY A 65 -0.56 -14.09 17.41
CA GLY A 65 -0.46 -13.04 16.40
C GLY A 65 0.38 -13.47 15.20
N GLY A 66 0.35 -12.65 14.16
CA GLY A 66 1.09 -12.90 12.93
C GLY A 66 0.98 -11.70 12.01
N ALA A 67 2.01 -11.48 11.20
CA ALA A 67 2.07 -10.38 10.24
C ALA A 67 2.58 -10.89 8.91
N CYS A 68 2.11 -10.29 7.82
CA CYS A 68 2.51 -10.60 6.46
C CYS A 68 2.72 -9.30 5.66
N VAL A 69 3.70 -9.34 4.77
CA VAL A 69 3.96 -8.34 3.74
C VAL A 69 3.71 -9.02 2.39
N PHE A 70 2.82 -8.45 1.59
CA PHE A 70 2.52 -8.91 0.23
C PHE A 70 3.28 -8.05 -0.76
N VAL A 71 3.76 -8.65 -1.86
CA VAL A 71 4.63 -7.97 -2.82
C VAL A 71 4.12 -8.13 -4.25
N LYS A 72 4.02 -7.02 -5.00
CA LYS A 72 3.97 -7.01 -6.47
C LYS A 72 5.36 -6.61 -6.96
N PRO A 73 6.28 -7.55 -7.29
CA PRO A 73 7.67 -7.20 -7.62
C PRO A 73 7.79 -6.28 -8.83
N ASP A 74 6.93 -6.47 -9.82
CA ASP A 74 6.91 -5.66 -11.04
C ASP A 74 6.03 -4.39 -10.90
N GLY A 75 5.43 -4.17 -9.72
CA GLY A 75 4.64 -2.96 -9.42
C GLY A 75 5.49 -1.69 -9.43
N ALA A 76 4.83 -0.53 -9.55
CA ALA A 76 5.45 0.79 -9.55
C ALA A 76 6.71 0.88 -10.44
N GLN A 77 6.59 0.55 -11.73
CA GLN A 77 7.72 0.56 -12.68
C GLN A 77 8.91 -0.32 -12.23
N LYS A 78 8.63 -1.49 -11.65
CA LYS A 78 9.61 -2.46 -11.11
C LYS A 78 10.33 -2.03 -9.82
N PHE A 79 9.95 -0.91 -9.20
CA PHE A 79 10.39 -0.59 -7.84
C PHE A 79 9.72 -1.49 -6.80
N GLY A 80 8.62 -2.14 -7.17
CA GLY A 80 7.85 -3.02 -6.31
C GLY A 80 6.65 -2.30 -5.69
N HIS A 81 5.74 -3.10 -5.16
CA HIS A 81 4.56 -2.63 -4.43
C HIS A 81 4.34 -3.51 -3.22
N THR A 82 3.90 -2.93 -2.12
CA THR A 82 3.64 -3.69 -0.89
C THR A 82 2.23 -3.53 -0.37
N GLY A 83 1.75 -4.58 0.30
CA GLY A 83 0.54 -4.56 1.12
C GLY A 83 0.81 -5.25 2.45
N TRP A 84 -0.08 -5.07 3.41
CA TRP A 84 0.04 -5.63 4.75
C TRP A 84 -1.03 -6.71 5.01
N GLY A 85 -0.76 -7.54 6.01
CA GLY A 85 -1.76 -8.36 6.69
C GLY A 85 -1.33 -8.62 8.13
N PHE A 86 -2.26 -8.59 9.08
CA PHE A 86 -2.00 -8.99 10.46
C PHE A 86 -3.15 -9.81 11.04
N ARG A 87 -2.82 -10.72 11.95
CA ARG A 87 -3.80 -11.56 12.63
C ARG A 87 -4.50 -10.78 13.74
N ILE A 88 -5.82 -10.90 13.82
CA ILE A 88 -6.60 -10.38 14.94
C ILE A 88 -6.40 -11.32 16.13
N THR A 89 -5.73 -10.82 17.17
CA THR A 89 -5.30 -11.60 18.34
C THR A 89 -6.46 -12.33 19.00
N GLY A 90 -6.26 -13.62 19.30
CA GLY A 90 -7.29 -14.47 19.90
C GLY A 90 -8.33 -15.00 18.91
N THR A 91 -8.14 -14.78 17.61
CA THR A 91 -9.03 -15.27 16.55
C THR A 91 -8.26 -15.93 15.40
N ASP A 92 -8.99 -16.54 14.46
CA ASP A 92 -8.46 -17.03 13.18
C ASP A 92 -8.67 -16.04 12.02
N ARG A 93 -8.98 -14.77 12.36
CA ARG A 93 -9.23 -13.69 11.41
C ARG A 93 -7.98 -12.85 11.17
N TRP A 94 -7.91 -12.28 9.99
CA TRP A 94 -6.82 -11.46 9.49
C TRP A 94 -7.39 -10.17 8.93
N GLU A 95 -6.71 -9.07 9.19
CA GLU A 95 -6.98 -7.77 8.59
C GLU A 95 -5.81 -7.42 7.67
N TYR A 96 -6.12 -7.05 6.43
CA TYR A 96 -5.13 -6.90 5.36
C TYR A 96 -5.56 -5.82 4.38
N GLY A 97 -4.60 -5.26 3.65
CA GLY A 97 -4.86 -4.13 2.77
C GLY A 97 -3.61 -3.61 2.07
N ALA A 98 -3.81 -2.56 1.28
CA ALA A 98 -2.75 -1.86 0.56
C ALA A 98 -3.14 -0.42 0.22
N VAL A 99 -2.17 0.34 -0.32
CA VAL A 99 -2.37 1.66 -0.92
C VAL A 99 -1.93 1.59 -2.37
N GLU A 100 -2.86 1.70 -3.32
CA GLU A 100 -2.64 1.35 -4.74
C GLU A 100 -2.24 2.51 -5.66
N ASN A 101 -2.42 3.77 -5.24
CA ASN A 101 -2.14 4.97 -6.05
C ASN A 101 -2.74 4.93 -7.47
N PRO A 102 -4.08 4.88 -7.62
CA PRO A 102 -4.74 4.74 -8.92
C PRO A 102 -4.49 5.91 -9.87
N GLY A 103 -4.13 7.08 -9.35
CA GLY A 103 -3.79 8.26 -10.13
C GLY A 103 -2.41 8.20 -10.80
N ASN A 104 -1.56 7.23 -10.43
CA ASN A 104 -0.15 7.13 -10.87
C ASN A 104 0.67 8.41 -10.64
N GLY A 105 0.20 9.28 -9.73
CA GLY A 105 0.86 10.53 -9.40
C GLY A 105 1.88 10.35 -8.29
N LEU A 106 2.86 11.25 -8.23
CA LEU A 106 3.80 11.32 -7.11
C LEU A 106 3.21 12.03 -5.88
N TYR A 107 2.05 12.66 -6.04
CA TYR A 107 1.39 13.39 -4.98
C TYR A 107 -0.13 13.31 -5.12
N THR A 108 -0.77 12.98 -4.00
CA THR A 108 -2.20 13.14 -3.78
C THR A 108 -2.37 13.83 -2.43
N PRO A 109 -3.06 14.97 -2.35
CA PRO A 109 -3.23 15.67 -1.07
C PRO A 109 -4.00 14.82 -0.05
N PRO A 110 -3.88 15.12 1.25
CA PRO A 110 -4.72 14.50 2.27
C PRO A 110 -6.22 14.53 1.91
N GLY A 111 -6.91 13.42 2.15
CA GLY A 111 -8.31 13.22 1.76
C GLY A 111 -8.55 12.91 0.28
N GLY A 112 -7.53 12.94 -0.58
CA GLY A 112 -7.63 12.49 -1.97
C GLY A 112 -7.63 10.97 -2.11
N ASP A 113 -8.04 10.47 -3.28
CA ASP A 113 -8.04 9.03 -3.58
C ASP A 113 -6.61 8.51 -3.80
N ILE A 114 -6.11 7.78 -2.81
CA ILE A 114 -4.82 7.08 -2.86
C ILE A 114 -4.97 5.59 -3.13
N GLY A 115 -6.20 5.12 -3.36
CA GLY A 115 -6.54 3.71 -3.46
C GLY A 115 -6.16 2.89 -2.24
N ALA A 116 -6.31 3.48 -1.05
CA ALA A 116 -6.23 2.74 0.19
C ALA A 116 -7.44 1.82 0.31
N TRP A 117 -7.20 0.56 0.67
CA TRP A 117 -8.25 -0.39 0.96
C TRP A 117 -7.79 -1.34 2.06
N HIS A 118 -8.74 -1.86 2.82
CA HIS A 118 -8.51 -2.95 3.76
C HIS A 118 -9.74 -3.87 3.84
N ALA A 119 -9.51 -5.11 4.25
CA ALA A 119 -10.54 -6.12 4.41
C ALA A 119 -10.23 -7.02 5.62
N GLU A 120 -11.23 -7.76 6.07
CA GLU A 120 -11.08 -8.76 7.12
C GLU A 120 -11.56 -10.13 6.64
N GLY A 121 -10.74 -11.16 6.84
CA GLY A 121 -10.97 -12.49 6.29
C GLY A 121 -10.31 -13.59 7.12
N SER A 122 -10.53 -14.84 6.74
CA SER A 122 -9.65 -15.93 7.14
C SER A 122 -8.27 -15.78 6.48
N TYR A 123 -7.27 -16.53 6.95
CA TYR A 123 -5.95 -16.56 6.30
C TYR A 123 -6.06 -16.91 4.80
N ALA A 124 -6.90 -17.88 4.45
CA ALA A 124 -7.13 -18.28 3.06
C ALA A 124 -7.83 -17.18 2.22
N GLN A 125 -8.77 -16.43 2.81
CA GLN A 125 -9.42 -15.30 2.14
C GLN A 125 -8.41 -14.18 1.88
N MET A 126 -7.58 -13.83 2.87
CA MET A 126 -6.50 -12.85 2.70
C MET A 126 -5.57 -13.21 1.53
N LEU A 127 -5.07 -14.45 1.49
CA LEU A 127 -4.21 -14.87 0.37
C LEU A 127 -4.94 -14.83 -0.97
N SER A 128 -6.21 -15.24 -1.00
CA SER A 128 -7.03 -15.23 -2.21
C SER A 128 -7.23 -13.80 -2.73
N ASP A 129 -7.63 -12.88 -1.86
CA ASP A 129 -7.94 -11.50 -2.23
C ASP A 129 -6.69 -10.76 -2.71
N MET A 130 -5.56 -10.93 -2.02
CA MET A 130 -4.28 -10.40 -2.44
C MET A 130 -3.86 -10.98 -3.81
N SER A 131 -3.96 -12.30 -4.00
CA SER A 131 -3.54 -12.96 -5.26
C SER A 131 -4.33 -12.51 -6.49
N ARG A 132 -5.57 -12.06 -6.31
CA ARG A 132 -6.48 -11.62 -7.36
C ARG A 132 -6.50 -10.11 -7.58
N ASP A 133 -5.78 -9.37 -6.72
CA ASP A 133 -5.93 -7.93 -6.61
C ASP A 133 -7.42 -7.54 -6.46
N ALA A 134 -8.13 -8.22 -5.55
CA ALA A 134 -9.61 -8.25 -5.54
C ALA A 134 -10.27 -6.86 -5.39
N HIS A 135 -9.54 -5.88 -4.84
CA HIS A 135 -10.02 -4.51 -4.68
C HIS A 135 -9.63 -3.58 -5.83
N TYR A 136 -8.73 -4.02 -6.72
CA TYR A 136 -8.35 -3.35 -7.97
C TYR A 136 -8.29 -4.34 -9.16
N PRO A 137 -9.36 -5.12 -9.42
CA PRO A 137 -9.34 -6.20 -10.39
C PRO A 137 -9.15 -5.67 -11.81
N GLY A 138 -8.27 -6.30 -12.58
CA GLY A 138 -8.00 -5.96 -13.99
C GLY A 138 -7.26 -4.63 -14.21
N LYS A 139 -6.82 -3.96 -13.14
CA LYS A 139 -6.04 -2.71 -13.23
C LYS A 139 -4.54 -2.90 -13.00
N SER A 140 -4.14 -3.95 -12.30
CA SER A 140 -2.71 -4.28 -12.15
C SER A 140 -2.29 -5.30 -13.21
N THR A 141 -1.37 -4.91 -14.09
CA THR A 141 -0.62 -5.83 -14.96
C THR A 141 0.34 -6.73 -14.17
N HIS A 142 0.50 -6.48 -12.87
CA HIS A 142 1.47 -7.09 -11.99
C HIS A 142 0.82 -7.47 -10.65
N PRO A 143 0.08 -8.59 -10.56
CA PRO A 143 -0.60 -8.99 -9.33
C PRO A 143 0.39 -9.30 -8.20
N TYR A 144 -0.10 -9.37 -6.96
CA TYR A 144 0.70 -9.85 -5.85
C TYR A 144 1.13 -11.30 -6.11
N SER A 145 2.44 -11.53 -6.19
CA SER A 145 3.01 -12.83 -6.60
C SER A 145 3.87 -13.48 -5.53
N ARG A 146 4.08 -12.77 -4.41
CA ARG A 146 4.91 -13.21 -3.29
C ARG A 146 4.42 -12.58 -2.00
N TYR A 147 4.66 -13.25 -0.90
CA TYR A 147 4.42 -12.70 0.42
C TYR A 147 5.44 -13.24 1.42
N ARG A 148 5.78 -12.41 2.40
CA ARG A 148 6.58 -12.80 3.56
C ARG A 148 5.75 -12.72 4.82
N CYS A 149 5.87 -13.68 5.74
CA CYS A 149 5.15 -13.64 7.01
C CYS A 149 6.05 -13.96 8.21
N THR A 150 5.65 -13.49 9.38
CA THR A 150 6.28 -13.84 10.65
C THR A 150 5.24 -14.07 11.74
N SER A 151 5.60 -14.90 12.71
CA SER A 151 4.84 -15.06 13.95
C SER A 151 5.08 -13.86 14.85
N SER A 152 4.04 -13.42 15.56
CA SER A 152 4.18 -12.34 16.52
C SER A 152 3.61 -12.73 17.87
N SER A 153 4.46 -12.69 18.90
CA SER A 153 4.05 -12.80 20.30
C SER A 153 3.53 -11.48 20.86
N THR A 154 3.79 -10.38 20.15
CA THR A 154 3.23 -9.06 20.41
C THR A 154 2.17 -8.74 19.36
N SER A 155 1.18 -7.95 19.76
CA SER A 155 0.11 -7.53 18.87
C SER A 155 -0.58 -6.31 19.46
N ASP A 156 -0.85 -5.32 18.61
CA ASP A 156 -1.72 -4.20 18.94
C ASP A 156 -2.70 -3.96 17.78
N VAL A 157 -3.78 -4.74 17.78
CA VAL A 157 -4.83 -4.69 16.75
C VAL A 157 -5.47 -3.30 16.70
N ASN A 158 -5.67 -2.66 17.85
CA ASN A 158 -6.30 -1.35 17.93
C ASN A 158 -5.38 -0.25 17.38
N GLY A 159 -4.09 -0.32 17.72
CA GLY A 159 -3.05 0.54 17.16
C GLY A 159 -2.96 0.40 15.64
N ALA A 160 -2.93 -0.83 15.13
CA ALA A 160 -2.92 -1.10 13.69
C ALA A 160 -4.15 -0.54 12.97
N ARG A 161 -5.36 -0.76 13.51
CA ARG A 161 -6.61 -0.21 12.97
C ARG A 161 -6.66 1.31 13.00
N ALA A 162 -6.11 1.93 14.05
CA ALA A 162 -5.98 3.37 14.10
C ALA A 162 -5.03 3.88 13.02
N MET A 163 -3.92 3.17 12.79
CA MET A 163 -2.99 3.51 11.73
C MET A 163 -3.59 3.33 10.33
N ILE A 164 -4.38 2.30 10.08
CA ILE A 164 -5.10 2.13 8.80
C ILE A 164 -5.93 3.38 8.49
N ARG A 165 -6.71 3.90 9.44
CA ARG A 165 -7.48 5.14 9.26
C ARG A 165 -6.61 6.36 8.98
N THR A 166 -5.43 6.44 9.59
CA THR A 166 -4.45 7.50 9.29
C THR A 166 -3.92 7.36 7.86
N VAL A 167 -3.55 6.15 7.45
CA VAL A 167 -3.08 5.85 6.09
C VAL A 167 -4.13 6.24 5.05
N GLU A 168 -5.39 5.88 5.27
CA GLU A 168 -6.50 6.20 4.36
C GLU A 168 -6.73 7.70 4.14
N SER A 169 -6.36 8.54 5.11
CA SER A 169 -6.63 9.98 5.08
C SER A 169 -5.41 10.85 4.78
N ARG A 170 -4.18 10.33 4.93
CA ARG A 170 -2.95 11.15 4.89
C ARG A 170 -2.47 11.56 3.49
N GLY A 171 -3.12 11.10 2.43
CA GLY A 171 -2.68 11.33 1.06
C GLY A 171 -1.48 10.46 0.65
N PHE A 172 -0.96 10.71 -0.55
CA PHE A 172 0.16 9.99 -1.16
C PHE A 172 1.28 10.98 -1.48
N LEU A 173 2.53 10.60 -1.23
CA LEU A 173 3.70 11.41 -1.57
C LEU A 173 4.87 10.50 -1.89
N VAL A 174 5.58 10.80 -2.96
CA VAL A 174 6.95 10.35 -3.22
C VAL A 174 7.72 11.55 -3.76
N GLY A 175 8.57 12.17 -2.93
CA GLY A 175 9.34 13.34 -3.33
C GLY A 175 9.21 14.51 -2.35
N ILE A 176 9.23 15.73 -2.88
CA ILE A 176 9.18 16.95 -2.06
C ILE A 176 7.74 17.23 -1.64
N ASP A 177 7.51 17.35 -0.34
CA ASP A 177 6.23 17.75 0.22
C ASP A 177 5.93 19.21 -0.18
N PRO A 178 4.81 19.51 -0.85
CA PRO A 178 4.49 20.87 -1.26
C PRO A 178 4.17 21.82 -0.09
N GLU A 179 3.83 21.29 1.08
CA GLU A 179 3.50 22.09 2.26
C GLU A 179 4.76 22.44 3.07
N THR A 180 5.70 21.50 3.24
CA THR A 180 6.90 21.71 4.08
C THR A 180 8.16 22.02 3.27
N GLY A 181 8.22 21.59 2.01
CA GLY A 181 9.42 21.65 1.18
C GLY A 181 10.45 20.55 1.47
N ASP A 182 10.12 19.60 2.35
CA ASP A 182 11.04 18.51 2.71
C ASP A 182 10.89 17.31 1.77
N LEU A 183 11.98 16.57 1.58
CA LEU A 183 11.94 15.26 0.91
C LEU A 183 11.31 14.22 1.83
N GLY A 184 10.31 13.50 1.34
CA GLY A 184 9.64 12.45 2.09
C GLY A 184 8.86 11.47 1.23
N SER A 185 8.25 10.51 1.90
CA SER A 185 7.39 9.51 1.30
C SER A 185 6.20 9.19 2.21
N ARG A 186 5.06 8.88 1.58
CA ARG A 186 3.81 8.40 2.17
C ARG A 186 3.20 7.35 1.22
N ASP A 187 4.03 6.43 0.76
CA ASP A 187 3.68 5.50 -0.32
C ASP A 187 3.15 4.14 0.21
N CYS A 188 3.09 3.14 -0.68
CA CYS A 188 2.65 1.78 -0.33
C CYS A 188 3.55 1.09 0.71
N LEU A 189 4.85 1.36 0.69
CA LEU A 189 5.82 0.82 1.65
C LEU A 189 5.68 1.51 2.99
N ASP A 190 5.55 2.84 3.03
CA ASP A 190 5.30 3.55 4.28
C ASP A 190 3.98 3.09 4.92
N ALA A 191 2.93 2.90 4.11
CA ALA A 191 1.65 2.39 4.61
C ALA A 191 1.79 1.00 5.23
N THR A 192 2.44 0.09 4.51
CA THR A 192 2.69 -1.28 4.99
C THR A 192 3.52 -1.29 6.26
N TYR A 193 4.63 -0.54 6.29
CA TYR A 193 5.50 -0.44 7.45
C TYR A 193 4.79 0.17 8.65
N ASP A 194 4.09 1.30 8.49
CA ASP A 194 3.44 2.00 9.60
C ASP A 194 2.34 1.15 10.24
N VAL A 195 1.53 0.46 9.44
CA VAL A 195 0.49 -0.45 9.96
C VAL A 195 1.12 -1.60 10.74
N LEU A 196 2.17 -2.25 10.20
CA LEU A 196 2.82 -3.37 10.85
C LEU A 196 3.65 -2.96 12.09
N LYS A 197 4.20 -1.75 12.08
CA LYS A 197 4.86 -1.13 13.24
C LYS A 197 3.83 -0.83 14.34
N ALA A 198 2.69 -0.23 13.98
CA ALA A 198 1.60 0.03 14.90
C ALA A 198 1.01 -1.26 15.48
N TYR A 199 0.96 -2.35 14.70
CA TYR A 199 0.62 -3.69 15.18
C TYR A 199 1.66 -4.28 16.17
N ARG A 200 2.83 -3.65 16.32
CA ARG A 200 3.97 -4.13 17.11
C ARG A 200 4.53 -5.45 16.58
N THR A 201 4.66 -5.54 15.26
CA THR A 201 5.24 -6.70 14.61
C THR A 201 6.70 -6.92 15.05
N ARG A 202 7.02 -8.15 15.42
CA ARG A 202 8.39 -8.56 15.78
C ARG A 202 9.26 -8.66 14.53
N HIS A 203 10.54 -8.32 14.68
CA HIS A 203 11.52 -8.44 13.60
C HIS A 203 11.14 -7.66 12.32
N LEU A 204 10.37 -6.58 12.46
CA LEU A 204 10.10 -5.65 11.38
C LEU A 204 11.32 -4.73 11.23
N THR A 205 11.97 -4.79 10.07
CA THR A 205 13.07 -3.89 9.75
C THR A 205 12.51 -2.48 9.51
N PRO A 206 13.11 -1.41 10.09
CA PRO A 206 12.70 -0.05 9.81
C PRO A 206 12.70 0.26 8.30
N ALA A 207 11.62 0.88 7.81
CA ALA A 207 11.58 1.46 6.49
C ALA A 207 12.03 2.94 6.55
N TYR A 208 12.83 3.38 5.58
CA TYR A 208 13.27 4.78 5.47
C TYR A 208 12.58 5.50 4.31
N GLN A 209 12.49 6.84 4.39
CA GLN A 209 11.67 7.71 3.52
C GLN A 209 11.97 7.69 2.01
N THR A 210 12.99 6.95 1.56
CA THR A 210 13.38 6.82 0.15
C THR A 210 13.67 5.36 -0.22
N GLU A 211 13.21 4.43 0.60
CA GLU A 211 13.49 3.02 0.41
C GLU A 211 12.61 2.43 -0.69
N ILE A 212 13.22 1.60 -1.54
CA ILE A 212 12.51 0.97 -2.64
C ILE A 212 11.79 -0.28 -2.11
N PRO A 213 10.49 -0.48 -2.38
CA PRO A 213 9.72 -1.59 -1.85
C PRO A 213 10.38 -2.97 -2.03
N ASN A 214 10.88 -3.26 -3.23
CA ASN A 214 11.58 -4.52 -3.50
C ASN A 214 12.86 -4.69 -2.68
N VAL A 215 13.57 -3.62 -2.35
CA VAL A 215 14.80 -3.67 -1.55
C VAL A 215 14.46 -3.89 -0.08
N TRP A 216 13.50 -3.13 0.44
CA TRP A 216 13.09 -3.23 1.85
C TRP A 216 12.57 -4.63 2.19
N VAL A 217 11.76 -5.24 1.33
CA VAL A 217 11.22 -6.60 1.54
C VAL A 217 12.33 -7.62 1.77
N GLU A 218 13.47 -7.49 1.07
CA GLU A 218 14.59 -8.43 1.21
C GLU A 218 15.26 -8.34 2.59
N THR A 219 15.15 -7.18 3.27
CA THR A 219 15.68 -6.99 4.62
C THR A 219 14.90 -7.72 5.71
N LEU A 220 13.72 -8.28 5.39
CA LEU A 220 12.87 -9.05 6.31
C LEU A 220 13.41 -10.48 6.54
N VAL A 221 14.67 -10.60 6.94
CA VAL A 221 15.45 -11.86 6.96
C VAL A 221 14.91 -12.95 7.91
N LEU A 222 14.10 -12.59 8.91
CA LEU A 222 13.49 -13.53 9.86
C LEU A 222 12.05 -13.92 9.50
N TRP A 223 11.61 -13.58 8.29
CA TRP A 223 10.26 -13.84 7.81
C TRP A 223 10.29 -15.01 6.83
N THR A 224 9.26 -15.86 6.87
CA THR A 224 9.08 -16.91 5.87
C THR A 224 8.81 -16.27 4.52
N ASP A 225 9.32 -16.86 3.44
CA ASP A 225 9.12 -16.36 2.08
C ASP A 225 8.36 -17.37 1.22
N LYS A 226 7.29 -16.93 0.57
CA LYS A 226 6.36 -17.79 -0.16
C LYS A 226 5.88 -17.16 -1.44
N ALA A 227 5.78 -17.99 -2.48
CA ALA A 227 5.06 -17.64 -3.70
C ALA A 227 3.56 -17.48 -3.40
N LEU A 228 2.97 -16.46 -3.99
CA LEU A 228 1.53 -16.30 -4.10
C LEU A 228 1.17 -16.53 -5.56
N THR A 229 0.46 -17.60 -5.88
CA THR A 229 0.04 -17.85 -7.26
C THR A 229 -1.09 -16.87 -7.61
N PRO A 230 -0.88 -15.93 -8.55
CA PRO A 230 -1.96 -15.07 -9.00
C PRO A 230 -3.09 -15.93 -9.59
N ARG A 231 -4.34 -15.57 -9.31
CA ARG A 231 -5.52 -16.33 -9.72
C ARG A 231 -6.45 -15.53 -10.61
#